data_AF-A0A522BNP2-F1
#
_entry.id   AF-A0A522BNP2-F1
#
_cell.length_a   1.000
_cell.length_b   1.000
_cell.length_c   1.000
_cell.angle_alpha   90.00
_cell.angle_beta   90.00
_cell.angle_gamma   90.00
#
_symmetry.space_group_name_H-M   'P 1'
#
loop_
_entity.id
_entity.type
_entity.pdbx_description
1 polymer ?
#
loop_
_entity_poly.entity_id
_entity_poly.type
_entity_poly.pdbx_seq_one_letter_code
_entity_poly.pdbx_strand_id
1 'polypeptide(L)'
;MTREIVLDIETQNTFQDVGKYDHRLLKVSLVGFHDSADDSWQCLRESELYRLWPLLERADRLIGYNLIGFDLPVLNNYYPGNLLNLPTLDIMAEIEKKIGFRVKLDDVAQATLGVGKSGTGLMAIEYFRRGEWEKLSDYCLQDVKVTRDVYLYGREKGEIWYNDRGSGRRTAVTVDFAPARLRQAVNLTMPF
;
A
#
# COMPACT_ATOMS: atom_id res chain seq x y z
N MET A 1 -7.18 -8.22 19.08
CA MET A 1 -6.86 -8.57 17.67
C MET A 1 -5.72 -7.66 17.23
N THR A 2 -4.86 -8.13 16.34
CA THR A 2 -3.77 -7.33 15.74
C THR A 2 -4.38 -6.16 14.96
N ARG A 3 -3.89 -4.94 15.16
CA ARG A 3 -4.31 -3.76 14.39
C ARG A 3 -3.42 -3.60 13.17
N GLU A 4 -3.96 -3.95 12.02
CA GLU A 4 -3.35 -3.80 10.71
C GLU A 4 -3.98 -2.62 9.96
N ILE A 5 -3.17 -1.87 9.25
CA ILE A 5 -3.62 -0.80 8.34
C ILE A 5 -3.24 -1.18 6.93
N VAL A 6 -4.24 -1.30 6.06
CA VAL A 6 -4.01 -1.43 4.61
C VAL A 6 -4.09 -0.05 3.99
N LEU A 7 -3.12 0.37 3.21
CA LEU A 7 -3.11 1.72 2.63
C LEU A 7 -2.52 1.76 1.22
N ASP A 8 -2.89 2.80 0.50
CA ASP A 8 -2.40 3.19 -0.81
C ASP A 8 -2.42 4.72 -0.91
N ILE A 9 -1.55 5.30 -1.75
CA ILE A 9 -1.50 6.75 -1.96
C ILE A 9 -1.74 7.13 -3.40
N GLU A 10 -2.30 8.31 -3.57
CA GLU A 10 -2.31 9.00 -4.84
C GLU A 10 -1.41 10.23 -4.79
N THR A 11 -0.83 10.60 -5.93
CA THR A 11 0.08 11.73 -6.05
C THR A 11 -0.52 12.86 -6.86
N GLN A 12 -0.02 14.07 -6.69
CA GLN A 12 -0.41 15.27 -7.45
C GLN A 12 0.32 15.37 -8.79
N ASN A 13 1.50 14.76 -8.85
CA ASN A 13 2.47 14.86 -9.92
C ASN A 13 3.20 13.53 -10.09
N THR A 14 3.73 13.33 -11.29
CA THR A 14 4.47 12.11 -11.67
C THR A 14 5.98 12.38 -11.72
N PHE A 15 6.78 11.31 -11.80
CA PHE A 15 8.23 11.44 -12.06
C PHE A 15 8.53 12.12 -13.38
N GLN A 16 7.66 11.96 -14.39
CA GLN A 16 7.75 12.67 -15.66
C GLN A 16 7.53 14.17 -15.47
N ASP A 17 6.55 14.58 -14.67
CA ASP A 17 6.26 16.00 -14.42
C ASP A 17 7.44 16.71 -13.72
N VAL A 18 8.19 16.01 -12.87
CA VAL A 18 9.36 16.56 -12.15
C VAL A 18 10.70 16.28 -12.84
N GLY A 19 10.70 15.53 -13.94
CA GLY A 19 11.87 15.23 -14.75
C GLY A 19 12.95 14.35 -14.08
N LYS A 20 12.64 13.71 -12.94
CA LYS A 20 13.60 12.93 -12.17
C LYS A 20 12.91 11.83 -11.35
N TYR A 21 13.55 10.66 -11.28
CA TYR A 21 13.14 9.59 -10.37
C TYR A 21 13.60 9.89 -8.93
N ASP A 22 12.85 10.74 -8.22
CA ASP A 22 13.15 11.18 -6.86
C ASP A 22 11.84 11.38 -6.07
N HIS A 23 11.54 10.48 -5.13
CA HIS A 23 10.29 10.47 -4.35
C HIS A 23 10.07 11.78 -3.58
N ARG A 24 11.13 12.52 -3.26
CA ARG A 24 11.07 13.80 -2.54
C ARG A 24 10.44 14.93 -3.35
N LEU A 25 10.34 14.75 -4.66
CA LEU A 25 9.73 15.71 -5.58
C LEU A 25 8.24 15.43 -5.80
N LEU A 26 7.74 14.29 -5.34
CA LEU A 26 6.33 13.93 -5.44
C LEU A 26 5.55 14.49 -4.26
N LYS A 27 4.32 14.92 -4.54
CA LYS A 27 3.36 15.36 -3.53
C LYS A 27 2.19 14.41 -3.46
N VAL A 28 1.70 14.13 -2.26
CA VAL A 28 0.50 13.32 -2.04
C VAL A 28 -0.73 14.14 -2.38
N SER A 29 -1.67 13.58 -3.14
CA SER A 29 -3.01 14.17 -3.32
C SER A 29 -3.94 13.69 -2.20
N LEU A 30 -4.02 12.38 -2.01
CA LEU A 30 -4.70 11.75 -0.87
C LEU A 30 -4.09 10.39 -0.50
N VAL A 31 -4.44 9.89 0.68
CA VAL A 31 -4.16 8.53 1.15
C VAL A 31 -5.49 7.86 1.45
N GLY A 32 -5.72 6.72 0.81
CA GLY A 32 -6.81 5.81 1.15
C GLY A 32 -6.30 4.74 2.11
N PHE A 33 -7.11 4.37 3.10
CA PHE A 33 -6.76 3.27 3.99
C PHE A 33 -7.97 2.56 4.61
N HIS A 34 -7.72 1.32 5.03
CA HIS A 34 -8.59 0.50 5.85
C HIS A 34 -7.94 0.25 7.21
N ASP A 35 -8.68 0.48 8.30
CA ASP A 35 -8.23 0.20 9.67
C ASP A 35 -8.98 -1.01 10.22
N SER A 36 -8.26 -2.08 10.51
CA SER A 36 -8.84 -3.31 11.06
C SER A 36 -9.31 -3.20 12.51
N ALA A 37 -8.96 -2.11 13.23
CA ALA A 37 -9.42 -1.92 14.60
C ALA A 37 -10.94 -1.69 14.69
N ASP A 38 -11.51 -0.99 13.71
CA ASP A 38 -12.93 -0.62 13.65
C ASP A 38 -13.60 -0.93 12.30
N ASP A 39 -12.89 -1.63 11.40
CA ASP A 39 -13.33 -1.96 10.04
C ASP A 39 -13.70 -0.72 9.20
N SER A 40 -13.06 0.42 9.47
CA SER A 40 -13.34 1.68 8.78
C SER A 40 -12.52 1.86 7.51
N TRP A 41 -13.10 2.62 6.57
CA TRP A 41 -12.47 3.04 5.32
C TRP A 41 -12.43 4.55 5.28
N GLN A 42 -11.25 5.12 5.03
CA GLN A 42 -11.06 6.56 5.10
C GLN A 42 -10.11 7.03 4.00
N CYS A 43 -10.36 8.24 3.51
CA CYS A 43 -9.43 8.99 2.68
C CYS A 43 -9.04 10.27 3.40
N LEU A 44 -7.75 10.57 3.43
CA LEU A 44 -7.21 11.84 3.95
C LEU A 44 -6.49 12.57 2.83
N ARG A 45 -6.84 13.84 2.61
CA ARG A 45 -6.12 14.69 1.65
C ARG A 45 -4.78 15.12 2.22
N GLU A 46 -3.91 15.68 1.37
CA GLU A 46 -2.60 16.23 1.77
C GLU A 46 -2.65 17.09 3.04
N SER A 47 -3.65 17.98 3.14
CA SER A 47 -3.82 18.89 4.29
C SER A 47 -4.25 18.19 5.58
N GLU A 48 -4.66 16.93 5.51
CA GLU A 48 -5.18 16.13 6.61
C GLU A 48 -4.24 15.00 7.05
N LEU A 49 -3.08 14.84 6.39
CA LEU A 49 -2.13 13.76 6.67
C LEU A 49 -1.65 13.73 8.13
N TYR A 50 -1.67 14.86 8.83
CA TYR A 50 -1.37 14.92 10.27
C TYR A 50 -2.24 13.96 11.12
N ARG A 51 -3.44 13.62 10.64
CA ARG A 51 -4.35 12.67 11.28
C ARG A 51 -3.94 11.21 11.07
N LEU A 52 -3.16 10.92 10.03
CA LEU A 52 -2.72 9.57 9.66
C LEU A 52 -1.62 9.04 10.58
N TRP A 53 -0.68 9.91 10.99
CA TRP A 53 0.53 9.50 11.71
C TRP A 53 0.24 8.73 13.01
N PRO A 54 -0.67 9.20 13.90
CA PRO A 54 -0.98 8.46 15.11
C PRO A 54 -1.63 7.10 14.84
N LEU A 55 -2.28 6.91 13.68
CA LEU A 55 -2.84 5.62 13.28
C LEU A 55 -1.73 4.65 12.89
N LEU A 56 -0.80 5.09 12.02
CA LEU A 56 0.32 4.27 11.56
C LEU A 56 1.27 3.89 12.70
N GLU A 57 1.55 4.81 13.63
CA GLU A 57 2.41 4.56 14.79
C GLU A 57 1.82 3.52 15.77
N ARG A 58 0.50 3.42 15.83
CA ARG A 58 -0.22 2.46 16.68
C ARG A 58 -0.57 1.16 15.96
N ALA A 59 -0.32 1.07 14.65
CA ALA A 59 -0.54 -0.15 13.91
C ALA A 59 0.55 -1.17 14.24
N ASP A 60 0.15 -2.42 14.45
CA ASP A 60 1.08 -3.53 14.57
C ASP A 60 1.80 -3.81 13.24
N ARG A 61 1.11 -3.51 12.12
CA ARG A 61 1.64 -3.71 10.77
C ARG A 61 0.92 -2.84 9.73
N LEU A 62 1.70 -2.28 8.80
CA LEU A 62 1.23 -1.69 7.56
C LEU A 62 1.20 -2.74 6.46
N ILE A 63 0.18 -2.69 5.60
CA ILE A 63 0.01 -3.61 4.48
C ILE A 63 -0.28 -2.79 3.23
N GLY A 64 0.36 -3.13 2.12
CA GLY A 64 0.05 -2.48 0.86
C GLY A 64 0.77 -3.13 -0.31
N TYR A 65 0.80 -2.43 -1.44
CA TYR A 65 1.36 -2.94 -2.68
C TYR A 65 2.39 -1.95 -3.24
N ASN A 66 3.68 -2.26 -3.13
CA ASN A 66 4.81 -1.35 -3.41
C ASN A 66 4.99 -0.19 -2.40
N LEU A 67 4.48 -0.36 -1.17
CA LEU A 67 4.67 0.63 -0.09
C LEU A 67 6.13 1.00 0.16
N ILE A 68 7.02 0.01 0.22
CA ILE A 68 8.44 0.22 0.53
C ILE A 68 9.12 0.92 -0.64
N GLY A 69 8.73 0.57 -1.86
CA GLY A 69 9.34 1.07 -3.08
C GLY A 69 8.81 2.42 -3.55
N PHE A 70 7.66 2.90 -3.04
CA PHE A 70 7.02 4.11 -3.52
C PHE A 70 6.30 4.91 -2.43
N ASP A 71 5.24 4.36 -1.83
CA ASP A 71 4.31 5.11 -0.99
C ASP A 71 4.95 5.69 0.28
N LEU A 72 5.65 4.84 1.05
CA LEU A 72 6.30 5.26 2.29
C LEU A 72 7.43 6.27 2.03
N PRO A 73 8.29 6.11 0.99
CA PRO A 73 9.20 7.16 0.57
C PRO A 73 8.54 8.51 0.26
N VAL A 74 7.36 8.53 -0.38
CA VAL A 74 6.63 9.78 -0.68
C VAL A 74 5.98 10.35 0.59
N LEU A 75 5.37 9.52 1.43
CA LEU A 75 4.77 9.94 2.70
C LEU A 75 5.81 10.47 3.69
N ASN A 76 7.05 9.99 3.64
CA ASN A 76 8.17 10.52 4.42
C ASN A 76 8.49 12.00 4.09
N ASN A 77 8.00 12.56 2.99
CA ASN A 77 8.10 14.01 2.75
C ASN A 77 7.26 14.83 3.75
N TYR A 78 6.29 14.19 4.42
CA TYR A 78 5.31 14.82 5.32
C TYR A 78 5.42 14.32 6.77
N TYR A 79 5.98 13.12 6.98
CA TYR A 79 6.12 12.52 8.29
C TYR A 79 7.45 12.94 8.95
N PRO A 80 7.46 13.37 10.24
CA PRO A 80 8.68 13.83 10.92
C PRO A 80 9.73 12.75 11.18
N GLY A 81 9.37 11.46 11.07
CA GLY A 81 10.27 10.34 11.27
C GLY A 81 10.56 9.57 9.97
N ASN A 82 10.76 8.26 10.09
CA ASN A 82 10.90 7.37 8.94
C ASN A 82 9.88 6.23 9.00
N LEU A 83 8.87 6.27 8.12
CA LEU A 83 7.83 5.26 8.04
C LEU A 83 8.35 3.89 7.60
N LEU A 84 9.50 3.82 6.92
CA LEU A 84 10.14 2.54 6.56
C LEU A 84 10.61 1.75 7.79
N ASN A 85 10.67 2.39 8.97
CA ASN A 85 10.97 1.71 10.22
C ASN A 85 9.73 1.03 10.84
N LEU A 86 8.52 1.24 10.29
CA LEU A 86 7.31 0.59 10.78
C LEU A 86 7.21 -0.84 10.21
N PRO A 87 6.67 -1.81 10.97
CA PRO A 87 6.46 -3.16 10.46
C PRO A 87 5.57 -3.10 9.22
N THR A 88 6.07 -3.57 8.07
CA THR A 88 5.39 -3.45 6.79
C THR A 88 5.38 -4.79 6.06
N LEU A 89 4.22 -5.20 5.58
CA LEU A 89 4.04 -6.25 4.58
C LEU A 89 3.78 -5.57 3.23
N ASP A 90 4.79 -5.59 2.37
CA ASP A 90 4.66 -5.13 0.98
C ASP A 90 4.48 -6.35 0.07
N ILE A 91 3.26 -6.55 -0.42
CA ILE A 91 2.90 -7.75 -1.20
C ILE A 91 3.74 -7.85 -2.47
N MET A 92 4.00 -6.72 -3.14
CA MET A 92 4.81 -6.73 -4.36
C MET A 92 6.25 -7.14 -4.06
N ALA A 93 6.82 -6.63 -2.95
CA ALA A 93 8.17 -7.00 -2.54
C ALA A 93 8.26 -8.49 -2.17
N GLU A 94 7.24 -9.06 -1.51
CA GLU A 94 7.22 -10.49 -1.20
C GLU A 94 7.11 -11.36 -2.46
N ILE A 95 6.31 -10.96 -3.45
CA ILE A 95 6.27 -11.64 -4.75
C ILE A 95 7.63 -11.56 -5.43
N GLU A 96 8.22 -10.36 -5.52
CA GLU A 96 9.51 -10.12 -6.17
C GLU A 96 10.62 -10.97 -5.55
N LYS A 97 10.66 -11.12 -4.22
CA LYS A 97 11.59 -12.01 -3.52
C LYS A 97 11.50 -13.47 -3.97
N LYS A 98 10.32 -13.93 -4.37
CA LYS A 98 10.06 -15.33 -4.75
C LYS A 98 10.35 -15.63 -6.20
N ILE A 99 10.01 -14.70 -7.10
CA ILE A 99 10.05 -14.94 -8.55
C ILE A 99 11.09 -14.10 -9.29
N GLY A 100 11.71 -13.12 -8.62
CA GLY A 100 12.79 -12.29 -9.17
C GLY A 100 12.34 -11.12 -10.04
N PHE A 101 11.03 -10.83 -10.13
CA PHE A 101 10.48 -9.69 -10.85
C PHE A 101 9.19 -9.18 -10.22
N ARG A 102 8.84 -7.93 -10.53
CA ARG A 102 7.64 -7.26 -10.04
C ARG A 102 6.42 -7.60 -10.87
N VAL A 103 5.29 -7.76 -10.19
CA VAL A 103 3.98 -8.00 -10.80
C VAL A 103 3.06 -6.83 -10.46
N LYS A 104 2.16 -6.44 -11.36
CA LYS A 104 1.18 -5.39 -11.06
C LYS A 104 0.07 -5.92 -10.16
N LEU A 105 -0.46 -5.06 -9.28
CA LEU A 105 -1.60 -5.41 -8.41
C LEU A 105 -2.77 -5.98 -9.20
N ASP A 106 -3.10 -5.39 -10.36
CA ASP A 106 -4.18 -5.86 -11.22
C ASP A 106 -3.96 -7.30 -11.74
N ASP A 107 -2.73 -7.63 -12.17
CA ASP A 107 -2.39 -8.98 -12.63
C ASP A 107 -2.52 -10.01 -11.50
N VAL A 108 -2.19 -9.62 -10.26
CA VAL A 108 -2.34 -10.45 -9.05
C VAL A 108 -3.80 -10.57 -8.66
N ALA A 109 -4.54 -9.47 -8.62
CA ALA A 109 -5.94 -9.41 -8.22
C ALA A 109 -6.82 -10.24 -9.17
N GLN A 110 -6.61 -10.08 -10.48
CA GLN A 110 -7.36 -10.82 -11.50
C GLN A 110 -7.09 -12.32 -11.40
N ALA A 111 -5.83 -12.71 -11.16
CA ALA A 111 -5.46 -14.12 -11.04
C ALA A 111 -5.92 -14.72 -9.69
N THR A 112 -5.88 -13.96 -8.60
CA THR A 112 -6.16 -14.45 -7.24
C THR A 112 -7.65 -14.44 -6.92
N LEU A 113 -8.31 -13.31 -7.18
CA LEU A 113 -9.68 -13.04 -6.75
C LEU A 113 -10.69 -13.09 -7.92
N GLY A 114 -10.20 -13.11 -9.16
CA GLY A 114 -11.06 -13.01 -10.35
C GLY A 114 -11.57 -11.58 -10.61
N VAL A 115 -11.10 -10.59 -9.85
CA VAL A 115 -11.48 -9.18 -10.00
C VAL A 115 -10.45 -8.44 -10.85
N GLY A 116 -10.90 -7.72 -11.86
CA GLY A 116 -10.06 -6.86 -12.70
C GLY A 116 -10.37 -5.39 -12.43
N LYS A 117 -9.35 -4.52 -12.49
CA LYS A 117 -9.56 -3.07 -12.44
C LYS A 117 -10.19 -2.57 -13.73
N SER A 118 -11.08 -1.57 -13.60
CA SER A 118 -11.57 -0.79 -14.74
C SER A 118 -10.74 0.47 -15.01
N GLY A 119 -9.62 0.70 -14.29
CA GLY A 119 -8.85 1.95 -14.39
C GLY A 119 -7.35 1.80 -14.14
N THR A 120 -6.58 2.74 -14.71
CA THR A 120 -5.11 2.79 -14.64
C THR A 120 -4.65 3.96 -13.76
N GLY A 121 -3.46 3.92 -13.16
CA GLY A 121 -2.95 5.01 -12.31
C GLY A 121 -2.81 6.36 -13.03
N LEU A 122 -2.84 6.39 -14.37
CA LEU A 122 -2.93 7.64 -15.14
C LEU A 122 -4.27 8.37 -14.89
N MET A 123 -5.33 7.64 -14.57
CA MET A 123 -6.64 8.22 -14.27
C MET A 123 -6.65 8.99 -12.95
N ALA A 124 -5.88 8.56 -11.95
CA ALA A 124 -5.81 9.24 -10.67
C ALA A 124 -5.22 10.66 -10.78
N ILE A 125 -4.12 10.79 -11.53
CA ILE A 125 -3.51 12.10 -11.83
C ILE A 125 -4.49 12.99 -12.62
N GLU A 126 -5.25 12.43 -13.55
CA GLU A 126 -6.28 13.18 -14.29
C GLU A 126 -7.43 13.64 -13.39
N TYR A 127 -7.93 12.78 -12.50
CA TYR A 127 -8.96 13.14 -11.52
C TYR A 127 -8.48 14.26 -10.60
N PHE A 128 -7.24 14.18 -10.11
CA PHE A 128 -6.64 15.25 -9.32
C PHE A 128 -6.57 16.57 -10.10
N ARG A 129 -6.04 16.55 -11.33
CA ARG A 129 -5.92 17.74 -12.20
C ARG A 129 -7.27 18.40 -12.50
N ARG A 130 -8.36 17.62 -12.53
CA ARG A 130 -9.73 18.10 -12.75
C ARG A 130 -10.48 18.44 -11.46
N GLY A 131 -9.90 18.21 -10.29
CA GLY A 131 -10.57 18.39 -8.99
C GLY A 131 -11.69 17.38 -8.73
N GLU A 132 -11.69 16.23 -9.40
CA GLU A 132 -12.68 15.15 -9.26
C GLU A 132 -12.39 14.28 -8.02
N TRP A 133 -12.44 14.91 -6.84
CA TRP A 133 -12.00 14.30 -5.58
C TRP A 133 -12.75 13.04 -5.16
N GLU A 134 -14.04 12.94 -5.46
CA GLU A 134 -14.85 11.76 -5.16
C GLU A 134 -14.34 10.55 -5.95
N LYS A 135 -14.15 10.71 -7.27
CA LYS A 135 -13.59 9.64 -8.12
C LYS A 135 -12.17 9.27 -7.73
N LEU A 136 -11.34 10.23 -7.34
CA LEU A 136 -9.99 9.97 -6.86
C LEU A 136 -10.02 9.16 -5.55
N SER A 137 -10.95 9.49 -4.64
CA SER A 137 -11.13 8.76 -3.38
C SER A 137 -11.63 7.34 -3.61
N ASP A 138 -12.62 7.17 -4.49
CA ASP A 138 -13.15 5.86 -4.86
C ASP A 138 -12.08 4.99 -5.53
N TYR A 139 -11.27 5.59 -6.41
CA TYR A 139 -10.17 4.90 -7.08
C TYR A 139 -9.14 4.37 -6.06
N CYS A 140 -8.67 5.24 -5.15
CA CYS A 140 -7.69 4.84 -4.14
C CYS A 140 -8.27 3.80 -3.16
N LEU A 141 -9.51 4.00 -2.67
CA LEU A 141 -10.14 3.01 -1.78
C LEU A 141 -10.39 1.66 -2.47
N GLN A 142 -10.65 1.66 -3.77
CA GLN A 142 -10.75 0.41 -4.54
C GLN A 142 -9.40 -0.32 -4.57
N ASP A 143 -8.28 0.40 -4.70
CA ASP A 143 -6.94 -0.18 -4.66
C ASP A 143 -6.58 -0.73 -3.27
N VAL A 144 -6.91 0.01 -2.21
CA VAL A 144 -6.81 -0.47 -0.82
C VAL A 144 -7.65 -1.73 -0.62
N LYS A 145 -8.88 -1.75 -1.13
CA LYS A 145 -9.80 -2.89 -0.99
C LYS A 145 -9.27 -4.13 -1.69
N VAL A 146 -8.83 -3.99 -2.94
CA VAL A 146 -8.23 -5.09 -3.69
C VAL A 146 -6.99 -5.61 -2.99
N THR A 147 -6.12 -4.72 -2.49
CA THR A 147 -4.91 -5.08 -1.76
C THR A 147 -5.24 -5.84 -0.47
N ARG A 148 -6.22 -5.36 0.30
CA ARG A 148 -6.71 -6.04 1.51
C ARG A 148 -7.26 -7.42 1.17
N ASP A 149 -8.08 -7.54 0.14
CA ASP A 149 -8.73 -8.80 -0.21
C ASP A 149 -7.71 -9.83 -0.73
N VAL A 150 -6.68 -9.40 -1.48
CA VAL A 150 -5.53 -10.25 -1.87
C VAL A 150 -4.76 -10.71 -0.63
N TYR A 151 -4.49 -9.80 0.31
CA TYR A 151 -3.84 -10.13 1.58
C TYR A 151 -4.65 -11.17 2.37
N LEU A 152 -5.96 -10.96 2.52
CA LEU A 152 -6.83 -11.87 3.28
C LEU A 152 -6.87 -13.26 2.63
N TYR A 153 -7.00 -13.33 1.30
CA TYR A 153 -6.92 -14.58 0.56
C TYR A 153 -5.58 -15.29 0.81
N GLY A 154 -4.47 -14.56 0.63
CA GLY A 154 -3.13 -15.08 0.78
C GLY A 154 -2.85 -15.58 2.20
N ARG A 155 -3.33 -14.87 3.21
CA ARG A 155 -3.25 -15.27 4.62
C ARG A 155 -4.03 -16.56 4.91
N GLU A 156 -5.18 -16.74 4.28
CA GLU A 156 -6.02 -17.94 4.47
C GLU A 156 -5.47 -19.15 3.69
N LYS A 157 -5.01 -18.95 2.46
CA LYS A 157 -4.60 -20.03 1.55
C LYS A 157 -3.11 -20.36 1.57
N GLY A 158 -2.27 -19.45 2.07
CA GLY A 158 -0.81 -19.56 2.04
C GLY A 158 -0.17 -19.25 0.69
N GLU A 159 -0.97 -18.89 -0.31
CA GLU A 159 -0.53 -18.54 -1.65
C GLU A 159 -1.45 -17.49 -2.28
N ILE A 160 -0.90 -16.76 -3.26
CA ILE A 160 -1.65 -15.90 -4.18
C ILE A 160 -1.26 -16.26 -5.61
N TRP A 161 -1.98 -15.72 -6.57
CA TRP A 161 -1.81 -16.05 -7.98
C TRP A 161 -1.47 -14.81 -8.79
N TYR A 162 -0.74 -14.99 -9.88
CA TYR A 162 -0.50 -13.93 -10.87
C TYR A 162 -0.54 -14.49 -12.29
N ASN A 163 -0.78 -13.61 -13.25
CA ASN A 163 -0.65 -13.93 -14.66
C ASN A 163 0.78 -13.65 -15.13
N ASP A 164 1.51 -14.69 -15.51
CA ASP A 164 2.83 -14.55 -16.11
C ASP A 164 2.68 -13.99 -17.53
N ARG A 165 3.23 -12.79 -17.76
CA ARG A 165 3.15 -12.11 -19.06
C ARG A 165 3.97 -12.79 -20.15
N GLY A 166 5.02 -13.53 -19.78
CA GLY A 166 5.86 -14.26 -20.73
C GLY A 166 5.18 -15.52 -21.24
N SER A 167 4.59 -16.31 -20.33
CA SER A 167 3.95 -17.58 -20.68
C SER A 167 2.44 -17.50 -20.91
N GLY A 168 1.79 -16.40 -20.49
CA GLY A 168 0.34 -16.25 -20.46
C GLY A 168 -0.36 -17.14 -19.43
N ARG A 169 0.38 -17.81 -18.54
CA ARG A 169 -0.16 -18.78 -17.59
C ARG A 169 -0.43 -18.15 -16.23
N ARG A 170 -1.54 -18.57 -15.63
CA ARG A 170 -1.85 -18.31 -14.22
C ARG A 170 -0.94 -19.18 -13.34
N THR A 171 -0.13 -18.53 -12.50
CA THR A 171 0.90 -19.18 -11.68
C THR A 171 0.70 -18.82 -10.21
N ALA A 172 0.84 -19.79 -9.31
CA ALA A 172 0.79 -19.57 -7.87
C ALA A 172 2.15 -19.13 -7.34
N VAL A 173 2.14 -18.27 -6.33
CA VAL A 173 3.32 -17.86 -5.56
C VAL A 173 2.99 -17.93 -4.07
N THR A 174 3.85 -18.64 -3.33
CA THR A 174 3.77 -18.70 -1.88
C THR A 174 4.35 -17.43 -1.29
N VAL A 175 3.55 -16.72 -0.49
CA VAL A 175 3.95 -15.46 0.15
C VAL A 175 3.84 -15.63 1.65
N ASP A 176 4.85 -15.15 2.38
CA ASP A 176 4.82 -15.16 3.83
C ASP A 176 3.97 -13.98 4.34
N PHE A 177 2.71 -14.27 4.63
CA PHE A 177 1.77 -13.31 5.19
C PHE A 177 1.80 -13.24 6.73
N ALA A 178 2.66 -14.05 7.38
CA ALA A 178 2.73 -14.09 8.83
C ALA A 178 3.08 -12.70 9.39
N PRO A 179 2.47 -12.29 10.52
CA PRO A 179 2.87 -11.07 11.19
C PRO A 179 4.38 -11.12 11.47
N ALA A 180 5.11 -10.04 11.15
CA ALA A 180 6.47 -9.89 11.62
C ALA A 180 6.47 -10.09 13.15
N ARG A 181 7.40 -10.88 13.68
CA ARG A 181 7.46 -11.16 15.12
C ARG A 181 7.38 -9.83 15.87
N LEU A 182 6.36 -9.69 16.74
CA LEU A 182 6.10 -8.50 17.55
C LEU A 182 7.42 -7.95 18.09
N ARG A 183 7.65 -6.64 17.92
CA ARG A 183 8.75 -5.96 18.61
C ARG A 183 8.59 -6.28 20.11
N GLN A 184 9.60 -6.90 20.71
CA GLN A 184 9.70 -6.91 22.17
C GLN A 184 9.60 -5.45 22.62
N ALA A 185 8.68 -5.17 23.53
CA ALA A 185 8.55 -3.85 24.14
C ALA A 185 9.94 -3.46 24.67
N VAL A 186 10.55 -2.46 24.05
CA VAL A 186 11.79 -1.89 24.55
C VAL A 186 11.41 -1.17 25.83
N ASN A 187 11.62 -1.83 26.97
CA ASN A 187 11.52 -1.18 28.28
C ASN A 187 12.59 -0.09 28.31
N LEU A 188 12.21 1.14 27.98
CA LEU A 188 13.01 2.32 28.24
C LEU A 188 12.94 2.62 29.73
N THR A 189 13.63 1.82 30.54
CA THR A 189 13.97 2.22 31.91
C THR A 189 15.16 3.17 31.80
N MET A 190 14.88 4.46 31.91
CA MET A 190 15.92 5.48 32.05
C MET A 190 16.68 5.21 33.37
N PRO A 191 18.02 5.20 33.38
CA PRO A 191 18.76 5.29 34.63
C PRO A 191 18.57 6.70 35.20
N PHE A 192 18.23 6.74 36.50
CA PHE A 192 18.12 7.95 37.31
C PHE A 192 19.45 8.72 37.39
#